data_AF-A0AAE0GLI5-F1
#
_entry.id   AF-A0AAE0GLI5-F1
#
_cell.length_a   1.000
_cell.length_b   1.000
_cell.length_c   1.000
_cell.angle_alpha   90.00
_cell.angle_beta   90.00
_cell.angle_gamma   90.00
#
_symmetry.space_group_name_H-M   'P 1'
#
loop_
_entity.id
_entity.type
_entity.pdbx_description
1 polymer ?
#
loop_
_entity_poly.entity_id
_entity_poly.type
_entity_poly.pdbx_seq_one_letter_code
_entity_poly.pdbx_strand_id
1 'polypeptide(L)'
;MHAWAICNASSCVDPSGDAATDYAHGTPALAPWHRVFVSYVESEIEDILDDGLPFGFPYWPWYDPAATARLFSPEILGSNGDPKLDFQVTDSAFASLPVFNKEGREGKTQIQRRFGRYKDVDVLSTRTDVDFCLDKIPYDVFPYTNKVSAGFRGCLEGWFGLNTSTTEHTHNRAHLWVGGTMIPTTLSPSDPAFFFLHSFVDKIYDQWIVRHSGAPYLPERGAPLFANAREPLRPWLPLRTPTQVHRPGVELGHIYT
;
A
#
# COMPACT_ATOMS: atom_id res chain seq x y z
N MET A 1 -7.27 26.29 10.81
CA MET A 1 -8.03 25.80 9.64
C MET A 1 -7.01 25.18 8.69
N HIS A 2 -6.66 23.92 8.93
CA HIS A 2 -5.69 23.18 8.13
C HIS A 2 -6.42 22.65 6.89
N ALA A 3 -6.23 23.33 5.76
CA ALA A 3 -6.66 22.82 4.47
C ALA A 3 -5.68 21.70 4.08
N TRP A 4 -5.89 20.51 4.65
CA TRP A 4 -5.22 19.31 4.19
C TRP A 4 -5.68 19.05 2.77
N ALA A 5 -4.75 19.04 1.82
CA ALA A 5 -5.02 18.40 0.55
C ALA A 5 -5.33 16.93 0.88
N ILE A 6 -6.59 16.52 0.72
CA ILE A 6 -6.96 15.11 0.86
C ILE A 6 -6.34 14.40 -0.33
N CYS A 7 -5.12 13.91 -0.16
CA CYS A 7 -4.51 13.02 -1.11
C CYS A 7 -5.06 11.63 -0.83
N ASN A 8 -5.71 11.05 -1.85
CA ASN A 8 -5.99 9.63 -1.84
C ASN A 8 -4.73 8.87 -2.27
N ALA A 9 -4.71 7.54 -2.06
CA ALA A 9 -3.51 6.74 -2.31
C ALA A 9 -2.96 6.80 -3.74
N SER A 10 -3.69 7.36 -4.72
CA SER A 10 -3.19 7.56 -6.09
C SER A 10 -3.04 9.00 -6.54
N SER A 11 -3.74 9.95 -5.95
CA SER A 11 -3.82 11.29 -6.52
C SER A 11 -3.94 12.36 -5.46
N CYS A 12 -3.09 13.36 -5.59
CA CYS A 12 -3.38 14.69 -5.10
C CYS A 12 -3.97 15.46 -6.27
N VAL A 13 -5.14 16.08 -6.09
CA VAL A 13 -5.58 17.11 -7.02
C VAL A 13 -4.56 18.25 -6.91
N ASP A 14 -3.70 18.38 -7.92
CA ASP A 14 -2.87 19.57 -8.07
C ASP A 14 -3.82 20.75 -8.34
N PRO A 15 -3.73 21.87 -7.59
CA PRO A 15 -4.47 23.09 -7.90
C PRO A 15 -4.32 23.57 -9.35
N SER A 16 -3.30 23.11 -10.10
CA SER A 16 -3.06 23.41 -11.50
C SER A 16 -4.02 22.76 -12.50
N GLY A 17 -4.81 21.74 -12.08
CA GLY A 17 -5.81 21.10 -12.93
C GLY A 17 -5.27 20.11 -13.97
N ASP A 18 -4.00 19.72 -13.90
CA ASP A 18 -3.46 18.63 -14.72
C ASP A 18 -4.08 17.28 -14.31
N ALA A 19 -4.30 16.41 -15.30
CA ALA A 19 -4.86 15.08 -15.11
C ALA A 19 -4.13 14.33 -13.97
N ALA A 20 -4.89 13.68 -13.09
CA ALA A 20 -4.39 12.99 -11.90
C ALA A 20 -3.18 12.10 -12.23
N THR A 21 -1.98 12.61 -11.93
CA THR A 21 -0.74 11.86 -12.07
C THR A 21 -0.62 10.96 -10.85
N ASP A 22 -0.42 9.66 -11.06
CA ASP A 22 -0.20 8.72 -9.96
C ASP A 22 1.23 8.85 -9.44
N TYR A 23 1.36 9.44 -8.25
CA TYR A 23 2.64 9.68 -7.59
C TYR A 23 3.10 8.49 -6.73
N ALA A 24 2.20 7.54 -6.48
CA ALA A 24 2.37 6.50 -5.48
C ALA A 24 2.43 5.09 -6.09
N HIS A 25 1.95 4.90 -7.32
CA HIS A 25 1.90 3.60 -7.96
C HIS A 25 2.46 3.63 -9.37
N GLY A 26 2.74 2.45 -9.91
CA GLY A 26 3.21 2.25 -11.28
C GLY A 26 4.59 2.82 -11.54
N THR A 27 5.31 3.27 -10.51
CA THR A 27 6.60 3.96 -10.59
C THR A 27 7.51 3.52 -9.42
N PRO A 28 8.82 3.83 -9.48
CA PRO A 28 9.75 3.63 -8.37
C PRO A 28 9.28 4.14 -7.01
N ALA A 29 8.38 5.12 -6.95
CA ALA A 29 7.95 5.74 -5.71
C ALA A 29 7.09 4.84 -4.82
N LEU A 30 6.58 3.70 -5.32
CA LEU A 30 5.64 2.85 -4.58
C LEU A 30 6.02 2.57 -3.13
N ALA A 31 7.14 1.90 -2.92
CA ALA A 31 7.55 1.48 -1.58
C ALA A 31 7.85 2.67 -0.65
N PRO A 32 8.70 3.66 -1.02
CA PRO A 32 8.97 4.79 -0.14
C PRO A 32 7.76 5.70 0.09
N TRP A 33 6.86 5.84 -0.87
CA TRP A 33 5.64 6.64 -0.71
C TRP A 33 4.71 6.03 0.34
N HIS A 34 4.45 4.73 0.23
CA HIS A 34 3.58 4.02 1.18
C HIS A 34 4.20 3.88 2.56
N ARG A 35 5.53 3.73 2.66
CA ARG A 35 6.25 3.83 3.94
C ARG A 35 5.93 5.15 4.65
N VAL A 36 6.10 6.28 3.96
CA VAL A 36 5.79 7.60 4.53
C VAL A 36 4.30 7.74 4.86
N PHE A 37 3.41 7.20 4.02
CA PHE A 37 1.98 7.26 4.29
C PHE A 37 1.60 6.52 5.58
N VAL A 38 2.03 5.27 5.73
CA VAL A 38 1.75 4.48 6.94
C VAL A 38 2.35 5.15 8.16
N SER A 39 3.62 5.58 8.08
CA SER A 39 4.30 6.28 9.19
C SER A 39 3.58 7.57 9.60
N TYR A 40 3.06 8.31 8.63
CA TYR A 40 2.30 9.54 8.89
C TYR A 40 1.02 9.23 9.68
N VAL A 41 0.26 8.22 9.25
CA VAL A 41 -0.98 7.84 9.94
C VAL A 41 -0.69 7.23 11.33
N GLU A 42 0.39 6.48 11.48
CA GLU A 42 0.85 5.99 12.79
C GLU A 42 1.10 7.16 13.74
N SER A 43 1.87 8.17 13.32
CA SER A 43 2.17 9.37 14.11
C SER A 43 0.91 10.16 14.48
N GLU A 44 -0.05 10.30 13.57
CA GLU A 44 -1.31 11.01 13.88
C GLU A 44 -2.16 10.21 14.88
N ILE A 45 -2.11 8.87 14.85
CA ILE A 45 -2.79 8.03 15.84
C ILE A 45 -2.09 8.12 17.20
N GLU A 46 -0.75 8.11 17.26
CA GLU A 46 0.00 8.35 18.50
C GLU A 46 -0.41 9.68 19.15
N ASP A 47 -0.47 10.75 18.36
CA ASP A 47 -0.88 12.08 18.82
C ASP A 47 -2.34 12.10 19.31
N ILE A 48 -3.24 11.34 18.69
CA ILE A 48 -4.65 11.23 19.12
C ILE A 48 -4.78 10.43 20.42
N LEU A 49 -4.00 9.36 20.57
CA LEU A 49 -4.04 8.50 21.75
C LEU A 49 -3.44 9.20 22.98
N ASP A 50 -2.37 10.01 22.78
CA ASP A 50 -1.70 10.83 23.80
C ASP A 50 -1.42 10.06 25.12
N ASP A 51 -1.11 8.78 25.02
CA ASP A 51 -0.84 7.89 26.15
C ASP A 51 0.67 7.63 26.37
N GLY A 52 1.51 8.22 25.51
CA GLY A 52 2.97 8.10 25.54
C GLY A 52 3.51 6.76 25.06
N LEU A 53 2.67 5.90 24.45
CA LEU A 53 3.08 4.64 23.87
C LEU A 53 3.27 4.76 22.35
N PRO A 54 4.27 4.07 21.77
CA PRO A 54 4.38 4.03 20.33
C PRO A 54 3.22 3.23 19.73
N PHE A 55 2.71 3.70 18.59
CA PHE A 55 1.71 3.02 17.79
C PHE A 55 2.33 2.57 16.47
N GLY A 56 2.07 1.31 16.13
CA GLY A 56 2.41 0.76 14.82
C GLY A 56 1.29 -0.14 14.34
N PHE A 57 0.94 -0.05 13.06
CA PHE A 57 -0.01 -0.97 12.48
C PHE A 57 0.57 -2.39 12.46
N PRO A 58 -0.17 -3.40 12.95
CA PRO A 58 0.19 -4.78 12.66
C PRO A 58 0.17 -5.02 11.15
N TYR A 59 1.09 -5.85 10.65
CA TYR A 59 1.13 -6.18 9.23
C TYR A 59 0.26 -7.41 8.92
N TRP A 60 -0.25 -7.50 7.69
CA TRP A 60 -0.99 -8.66 7.18
C TRP A 60 -0.08 -9.55 6.30
N PRO A 61 0.45 -10.67 6.82
CA PRO A 61 1.19 -11.63 6.01
C PRO A 61 0.21 -12.45 5.16
N TRP A 62 -0.23 -11.91 4.02
CA TRP A 62 -1.29 -12.47 3.18
C TRP A 62 -1.08 -13.94 2.75
N TYR A 63 0.15 -14.45 2.74
CA TYR A 63 0.43 -15.86 2.45
C TYR A 63 0.07 -16.81 3.60
N ASP A 64 -0.25 -16.29 4.79
CA ASP A 64 -0.67 -17.06 5.96
C ASP A 64 -2.21 -17.05 6.07
N PRO A 65 -2.87 -18.20 5.81
CA PRO A 65 -4.32 -18.29 5.90
C PRO A 65 -4.86 -18.02 7.31
N ALA A 66 -4.11 -18.38 8.35
CA ALA A 66 -4.54 -18.17 9.74
C ALA A 66 -4.48 -16.68 10.10
N ALA A 67 -3.42 -15.98 9.69
CA ALA A 67 -3.33 -14.53 9.86
C ALA A 67 -4.44 -13.80 9.08
N THR A 68 -4.74 -14.24 7.85
CA THR A 68 -5.82 -13.68 7.03
C THR A 68 -7.19 -13.90 7.67
N ALA A 69 -7.48 -15.12 8.12
CA ALA A 69 -8.75 -15.43 8.80
C ALA A 69 -8.93 -14.63 10.10
N ARG A 70 -7.86 -14.45 10.87
CA ARG A 70 -7.88 -13.63 12.09
C ARG A 70 -8.12 -12.15 11.77
N LEU A 71 -7.44 -11.59 10.77
CA LEU A 71 -7.56 -10.19 10.39
C LEU A 71 -9.00 -9.83 9.95
N PHE A 72 -9.61 -10.68 9.13
CA PHE A 72 -10.99 -10.50 8.66
C PHE A 72 -12.03 -11.19 9.55
N SER A 73 -11.76 -11.25 10.85
CA SER A 73 -12.76 -11.62 11.84
C SER A 73 -13.61 -10.42 12.24
N PRO A 74 -14.86 -10.61 12.70
CA PRO A 74 -15.71 -9.53 13.23
C PRO A 74 -15.02 -8.68 14.30
N GLU A 75 -14.14 -9.28 15.10
CA GLU A 75 -13.46 -8.63 16.21
C GLU A 75 -12.31 -7.70 15.78
N ILE A 76 -11.76 -7.87 14.57
CA ILE A 76 -10.65 -7.03 14.08
C ILE A 76 -11.15 -6.10 12.98
N LEU A 77 -11.29 -6.59 11.74
CA LEU A 77 -11.67 -5.72 10.62
C LEU A 77 -13.07 -5.97 10.07
N GLY A 78 -13.78 -6.99 10.54
CA GLY A 78 -15.01 -7.50 9.92
C GLY A 78 -14.74 -8.53 8.84
N SER A 79 -15.75 -9.34 8.55
CA SER A 79 -15.66 -10.42 7.58
C SER A 79 -15.88 -9.93 6.14
N ASN A 80 -16.25 -10.87 5.27
CA ASN A 80 -16.54 -10.57 3.87
C ASN A 80 -17.85 -9.79 3.76
N GLY A 81 -18.02 -9.07 2.65
CA GLY A 81 -19.25 -8.30 2.43
C GLY A 81 -20.49 -9.19 2.26
N ASP A 82 -21.64 -8.73 2.76
CA ASP A 82 -22.93 -9.41 2.58
C ASP A 82 -23.41 -9.26 1.13
N PRO A 83 -23.51 -10.35 0.33
CA PRO A 83 -23.99 -10.28 -1.05
C PRO A 83 -25.40 -9.72 -1.21
N LYS A 84 -26.23 -9.73 -0.15
CA LYS A 84 -27.59 -9.16 -0.15
C LYS A 84 -27.59 -7.64 0.03
N LEU A 85 -26.49 -7.08 0.52
CA LEU A 85 -26.30 -5.65 0.77
C LEU A 85 -25.19 -5.07 -0.11
N ASP A 86 -25.12 -5.53 -1.36
CA ASP A 86 -24.09 -5.13 -2.31
C ASP A 86 -22.66 -5.27 -1.74
N PHE A 87 -22.41 -6.39 -1.05
CA PHE A 87 -21.12 -6.72 -0.45
C PHE A 87 -20.61 -5.70 0.58
N GLN A 88 -21.51 -4.97 1.26
CA GLN A 88 -21.14 -4.14 2.41
C GLN A 88 -20.67 -5.00 3.58
N VAL A 89 -19.62 -4.55 4.27
CA VAL A 89 -19.16 -5.11 5.54
C VAL A 89 -20.13 -4.65 6.64
N THR A 90 -20.70 -5.58 7.40
CA THR A 90 -21.75 -5.27 8.40
C THR A 90 -21.40 -5.66 9.83
N ASP A 91 -20.34 -6.44 10.02
CA ASP A 91 -19.94 -7.07 11.29
C ASP A 91 -18.62 -6.50 11.84
N SER A 92 -18.31 -5.25 11.51
CA SER A 92 -17.07 -4.56 11.88
C SER A 92 -17.35 -3.33 12.72
N ALA A 93 -16.44 -3.01 13.65
CA ALA A 93 -16.40 -1.68 14.28
C ALA A 93 -16.23 -0.55 13.24
N PHE A 94 -15.70 -0.87 12.06
CA PHE A 94 -15.46 0.04 10.96
C PHE A 94 -16.57 0.05 9.90
N ALA A 95 -17.62 -0.77 10.05
CA ALA A 95 -18.67 -0.94 9.03
C ALA A 95 -19.36 0.37 8.65
N SER A 96 -19.48 1.30 9.61
CA SER A 96 -20.11 2.60 9.40
C SER A 96 -19.16 3.69 8.90
N LEU A 97 -17.86 3.39 8.71
CA LEU A 97 -16.93 4.39 8.21
C LEU A 97 -17.31 4.79 6.77
N PRO A 98 -17.27 6.10 6.47
CA PRO A 98 -17.52 6.57 5.11
C PRO A 98 -16.39 6.18 4.17
N VAL A 99 -16.75 5.82 2.94
CA VAL A 99 -15.77 5.69 1.84
C VAL A 99 -15.60 7.05 1.17
N PHE A 100 -14.41 7.62 1.22
CA PHE A 100 -14.11 8.90 0.59
C PHE A 100 -13.82 8.72 -0.89
N ASN A 101 -14.41 9.58 -1.73
CA ASN A 101 -14.16 9.56 -3.15
C ASN A 101 -12.83 10.25 -3.51
N LYS A 102 -12.47 10.27 -4.80
CA LYS A 102 -11.19 10.85 -5.25
C LYS A 102 -11.04 12.35 -4.96
N GLU A 103 -12.13 13.08 -4.76
CA GLU A 103 -12.14 14.49 -4.35
C GLU A 103 -12.08 14.68 -2.82
N GLY A 104 -11.89 13.60 -2.06
CA GLY A 104 -11.90 13.61 -0.59
C GLY A 104 -13.29 13.87 0.00
N ARG A 105 -14.35 13.70 -0.80
CA ARG A 105 -15.72 13.87 -0.33
C ARG A 105 -16.23 12.55 0.20
N GLU A 106 -16.87 12.60 1.35
CA GLU A 106 -17.59 11.48 1.93
C GLU A 106 -18.60 10.92 0.90
N GLY A 107 -18.37 9.67 0.51
CA GLY A 107 -19.28 8.90 -0.32
C GLY A 107 -20.43 8.37 0.51
N LYS A 108 -21.55 8.05 -0.16
CA LYS A 108 -22.72 7.44 0.48
C LYS A 108 -22.58 5.92 0.69
N THR A 109 -21.43 5.36 0.32
CA THR A 109 -21.16 3.92 0.33
C THR A 109 -20.33 3.55 1.54
N GLN A 110 -20.67 2.44 2.17
CA GLN A 110 -19.86 1.81 3.21
C GLN A 110 -18.75 0.97 2.59
N ILE A 111 -17.84 0.47 3.43
CA ILE A 111 -16.77 -0.44 3.01
C ILE A 111 -17.39 -1.68 2.36
N GLN A 112 -16.89 -2.04 1.17
CA GLN A 112 -17.29 -3.23 0.44
C GLN A 112 -16.12 -4.19 0.31
N ARG A 113 -16.38 -5.49 0.51
CA ARG A 113 -15.37 -6.56 0.36
C ARG A 113 -15.97 -7.74 -0.39
N ARG A 114 -15.19 -8.32 -1.30
CA ARG A 114 -15.62 -9.46 -2.13
C ARG A 114 -14.49 -10.45 -2.32
N PHE A 115 -14.12 -11.12 -1.22
CA PHE A 115 -12.94 -11.99 -1.15
C PHE A 115 -12.87 -13.01 -2.30
N GLY A 116 -11.75 -12.99 -3.02
CA GLY A 116 -11.41 -13.98 -4.03
C GLY A 116 -12.31 -13.99 -5.27
N ARG A 117 -13.03 -12.89 -5.57
CA ARG A 117 -14.00 -12.84 -6.69
C ARG A 117 -13.62 -11.88 -7.82
N TYR A 118 -12.50 -11.18 -7.71
CA TYR A 118 -12.06 -10.30 -8.79
C TYR A 118 -11.33 -11.11 -9.86
N LYS A 119 -11.95 -11.27 -11.04
CA LYS A 119 -11.40 -12.01 -12.19
C LYS A 119 -10.89 -13.40 -11.78
N ASP A 120 -9.59 -13.66 -11.97
CA ASP A 120 -8.82 -14.87 -11.67
C ASP A 120 -8.02 -14.78 -10.35
N VAL A 121 -8.33 -13.81 -9.49
CA VAL A 121 -7.68 -13.61 -8.20
C VAL A 121 -8.49 -14.26 -7.09
N ASP A 122 -8.51 -15.59 -7.06
CA ASP A 122 -9.21 -16.41 -6.05
C ASP A 122 -8.31 -16.79 -4.85
N VAL A 123 -7.01 -16.91 -5.09
CA VAL A 123 -5.98 -17.20 -4.06
C VAL A 123 -5.05 -16.01 -3.84
N LEU A 124 -4.49 -15.85 -2.64
CA LEU A 124 -3.44 -14.86 -2.33
C LEU A 124 -2.06 -15.33 -2.80
N SER A 125 -1.09 -14.42 -2.91
CA SER A 125 0.30 -14.78 -3.20
C SER A 125 0.90 -15.60 -2.05
N THR A 126 1.80 -16.52 -2.39
CA THR A 126 2.47 -17.42 -1.45
C THR A 126 3.71 -16.78 -0.84
N ARG A 127 4.27 -17.41 0.20
CA ARG A 127 5.57 -17.01 0.75
C ARG A 127 6.68 -17.11 -0.30
N THR A 128 6.66 -18.14 -1.14
CA THR A 128 7.62 -18.31 -2.24
C THR A 128 7.56 -17.17 -3.26
N ASP A 129 6.36 -16.63 -3.53
CA ASP A 129 6.23 -15.44 -4.40
C ASP A 129 6.90 -14.20 -3.78
N VAL A 130 6.76 -14.03 -2.45
CA VAL A 130 7.43 -12.93 -1.71
C VAL A 130 8.95 -13.12 -1.71
N ASP A 131 9.43 -14.33 -1.43
CA ASP A 131 10.86 -14.64 -1.43
C ASP A 131 11.48 -14.42 -2.82
N PHE A 132 10.76 -14.78 -3.88
CA PHE A 132 11.16 -14.50 -5.27
C PHE A 132 11.33 -13.00 -5.55
N CYS A 133 10.44 -12.16 -5.02
CA CYS A 133 10.60 -10.72 -5.13
C CYS A 133 11.78 -10.22 -4.30
N LEU A 134 11.96 -10.71 -3.07
CA LEU A 134 13.09 -10.35 -2.21
C LEU A 134 14.46 -10.62 -2.87
N ASP A 135 14.55 -11.56 -3.81
CA ASP A 135 15.78 -11.86 -4.56
C ASP A 135 16.05 -10.94 -5.76
N LYS A 136 15.13 -10.04 -6.11
CA LYS A 136 15.30 -9.18 -7.28
C LYS A 136 16.26 -8.03 -7.00
N ILE A 137 17.23 -7.88 -7.89
CA ILE A 137 18.07 -6.70 -8.01
C ILE A 137 18.11 -6.29 -9.49
N PRO A 138 18.16 -4.99 -9.81
CA PRO A 138 18.22 -3.85 -8.90
C PRO A 138 16.84 -3.49 -8.28
N TYR A 139 16.78 -2.40 -7.49
CA TYR A 139 15.53 -1.89 -6.90
C TYR A 139 14.43 -1.70 -7.96
N ASP A 140 14.75 -1.03 -9.06
CA ASP A 140 13.85 -0.80 -10.18
C ASP A 140 14.63 -0.76 -11.51
N VAL A 141 13.96 -0.99 -12.63
CA VAL A 141 14.56 -1.12 -13.97
C VAL A 141 13.86 -0.18 -14.94
N PHE A 142 14.63 0.46 -15.82
CA PHE A 142 14.11 1.30 -16.90
C PHE A 142 13.08 0.51 -17.74
N PRO A 143 11.93 1.07 -18.13
CA PRO A 143 11.55 2.49 -18.11
C PRO A 143 10.97 3.03 -16.80
N TYR A 144 11.17 2.32 -15.68
CA TYR A 144 10.69 2.76 -14.35
C TYR A 144 9.18 2.96 -14.31
N THR A 145 8.46 2.11 -15.06
CA THR A 145 7.01 2.11 -15.06
C THR A 145 6.45 0.69 -15.12
N ASN A 146 5.32 0.49 -14.43
CA ASN A 146 4.34 -0.60 -14.59
C ASN A 146 4.91 -1.99 -14.98
N LYS A 147 4.24 -2.70 -15.90
CA LYS A 147 4.47 -4.10 -16.33
C LYS A 147 5.80 -4.37 -17.04
N VAL A 148 6.59 -3.33 -17.28
CA VAL A 148 7.85 -3.45 -18.01
C VAL A 148 9.04 -3.54 -17.05
N SER A 149 8.92 -3.03 -15.83
CA SER A 149 10.01 -3.11 -14.87
C SER A 149 10.12 -4.52 -14.26
N ALA A 150 11.27 -5.16 -14.48
CA ALA A 150 11.63 -6.44 -13.90
C ALA A 150 12.46 -6.34 -12.59
N GLY A 151 12.51 -5.16 -11.96
CA GLY A 151 13.20 -4.93 -10.69
C GLY A 151 12.38 -5.36 -9.46
N PHE A 152 12.96 -5.20 -8.27
CA PHE A 152 12.28 -5.47 -6.99
C PHE A 152 10.93 -4.76 -6.88
N ARG A 153 10.88 -3.45 -7.15
CA ARG A 153 9.65 -2.64 -7.07
C ARG A 153 8.56 -3.23 -7.95
N GLY A 154 8.85 -3.56 -9.21
CA GLY A 154 7.85 -4.14 -10.12
C GLY A 154 7.28 -5.48 -9.62
N CYS A 155 8.12 -6.30 -8.98
CA CYS A 155 7.71 -7.57 -8.37
C CYS A 155 6.89 -7.36 -7.09
N LEU A 156 7.34 -6.46 -6.22
CA LEU A 156 6.66 -6.12 -4.97
C LEU A 156 5.28 -5.51 -5.23
N GLU A 157 5.19 -4.60 -6.21
CA GLU A 157 3.92 -3.99 -6.62
C GLU A 157 2.94 -5.03 -7.15
N GLY A 158 3.46 -6.01 -7.89
CA GLY A 158 2.68 -7.13 -8.38
C GLY A 158 2.49 -7.17 -9.89
N TRP A 159 3.34 -6.47 -10.65
CA TRP A 159 3.26 -6.43 -12.11
C TRP A 159 3.83 -7.66 -12.81
N PHE A 160 4.69 -8.41 -12.12
CA PHE A 160 5.18 -9.71 -12.52
C PHE A 160 5.53 -10.52 -11.25
N GLY A 161 5.70 -11.83 -11.40
CA GLY A 161 6.03 -12.70 -10.27
C GLY A 161 6.49 -14.07 -10.73
N LEU A 162 6.64 -14.99 -9.77
CA LEU A 162 7.10 -16.35 -10.02
C LEU A 162 6.10 -17.15 -10.87
N ASN A 163 4.80 -17.07 -10.54
CA ASN A 163 3.75 -17.76 -11.26
C ASN A 163 3.33 -17.01 -12.53
N THR A 164 3.91 -17.33 -13.68
CA THR A 164 3.61 -16.65 -14.96
C THR A 164 2.20 -16.90 -15.51
N SER A 165 1.39 -17.76 -14.87
CA SER A 165 0.00 -18.00 -15.27
C SER A 165 -0.99 -17.01 -14.67
N THR A 166 -0.57 -16.19 -13.71
CA THR A 166 -1.40 -15.11 -13.13
C THR A 166 -0.93 -13.74 -13.62
N THR A 167 -1.85 -12.78 -13.69
CA THR A 167 -1.55 -11.43 -14.21
C THR A 167 -1.22 -10.40 -13.15
N GLU A 168 -1.53 -10.69 -11.88
CA GLU A 168 -1.34 -9.80 -10.74
C GLU A 168 -0.78 -10.61 -9.57
N HIS A 169 0.19 -10.04 -8.87
CA HIS A 169 0.97 -10.67 -7.80
C HIS A 169 1.00 -9.81 -6.54
N THR A 170 1.49 -10.40 -5.44
CA THR A 170 1.92 -9.68 -4.22
C THR A 170 0.94 -8.59 -3.79
N HIS A 171 1.36 -7.31 -3.80
CA HIS A 171 0.56 -6.16 -3.39
C HIS A 171 -0.73 -6.02 -4.21
N ASN A 172 -0.63 -5.94 -5.54
CA ASN A 172 -1.81 -5.82 -6.41
C ASN A 172 -2.77 -6.98 -6.19
N ARG A 173 -2.25 -8.20 -6.07
CA ARG A 173 -3.07 -9.39 -5.85
C ARG A 173 -3.81 -9.34 -4.52
N ALA A 174 -3.20 -8.82 -3.45
CA ALA A 174 -3.86 -8.68 -2.16
C ALA A 174 -5.00 -7.66 -2.21
N HIS A 175 -4.80 -6.50 -2.85
CA HIS A 175 -5.88 -5.52 -3.11
C HIS A 175 -7.05 -6.16 -3.87
N LEU A 176 -6.75 -6.84 -4.98
CA LEU A 176 -7.75 -7.47 -5.83
C LEU A 176 -8.46 -8.65 -5.15
N TRP A 177 -7.74 -9.39 -4.31
CA TRP A 177 -8.31 -10.49 -3.55
C TRP A 177 -9.32 -9.98 -2.53
N VAL A 178 -9.03 -8.90 -1.78
CA VAL A 178 -10.01 -8.31 -0.86
C VAL A 178 -11.23 -7.82 -1.63
N GLY A 179 -11.01 -7.17 -2.77
CA GLY A 179 -12.08 -6.71 -3.64
C GLY A 179 -12.79 -5.45 -3.11
N GLY A 180 -13.89 -5.06 -3.78
CA GLY A 180 -14.71 -3.92 -3.37
C GLY A 180 -13.91 -2.62 -3.21
N THR A 181 -13.98 -2.00 -2.03
CA THR A 181 -13.31 -0.74 -1.71
C THR A 181 -11.79 -0.83 -1.85
N MET A 182 -11.19 -2.01 -1.67
CA MET A 182 -9.75 -2.23 -1.79
C MET A 182 -9.22 -2.26 -3.24
N ILE A 183 -10.08 -2.28 -4.27
CA ILE A 183 -9.63 -2.32 -5.68
C ILE A 183 -9.19 -0.94 -6.19
N PRO A 184 -10.01 0.12 -6.11
CA PRO A 184 -9.64 1.39 -6.70
C PRO A 184 -8.63 2.11 -5.81
N THR A 185 -7.49 2.49 -6.36
CA THR A 185 -6.41 3.21 -5.65
C THR A 185 -6.88 4.52 -5.00
N THR A 186 -7.94 5.13 -5.53
CA THR A 186 -8.53 6.34 -4.94
C THR A 186 -9.42 6.07 -3.71
N LEU A 187 -9.85 4.83 -3.49
CA LEU A 187 -10.80 4.45 -2.43
C LEU A 187 -10.18 3.52 -1.39
N SER A 188 -9.15 2.74 -1.76
CA SER A 188 -8.61 1.65 -0.94
C SER A 188 -8.23 2.03 0.50
N PRO A 189 -7.69 3.24 0.80
CA PRO A 189 -7.41 3.61 2.19
C PRO A 189 -8.65 3.78 3.08
N SER A 190 -9.85 3.84 2.50
CA SER A 190 -11.11 3.87 3.28
C SER A 190 -11.41 2.53 3.95
N ASP A 191 -10.84 1.42 3.45
CA ASP A 191 -10.89 0.13 4.13
C ASP A 191 -9.66 0.02 5.06
N PRO A 192 -9.82 -0.13 6.39
CA PRO A 192 -8.69 -0.25 7.31
C PRO A 192 -7.72 -1.38 6.98
N ALA A 193 -8.15 -2.41 6.23
CA ALA A 193 -7.26 -3.46 5.73
C ALA A 193 -6.08 -2.93 4.91
N PHE A 194 -6.22 -1.73 4.32
CA PHE A 194 -5.15 -1.01 3.63
C PHE A 194 -3.89 -0.85 4.49
N PHE A 195 -4.04 -0.40 5.74
CA PHE A 195 -2.87 -0.12 6.59
C PHE A 195 -2.15 -1.39 7.00
N PHE A 196 -2.88 -2.49 7.22
CA PHE A 196 -2.28 -3.80 7.51
C PHE A 196 -1.57 -4.37 6.27
N LEU A 197 -2.17 -4.19 5.09
CA LEU A 197 -1.58 -4.59 3.82
C LEU A 197 -0.27 -3.83 3.57
N HIS A 198 -0.31 -2.49 3.63
CA HIS A 198 0.85 -1.65 3.34
C HIS A 198 1.93 -1.71 4.42
N SER A 199 1.59 -2.03 5.67
CA SER A 199 2.58 -2.37 6.69
C SER A 199 3.34 -3.65 6.33
N PHE A 200 2.69 -4.62 5.68
CA PHE A 200 3.38 -5.82 5.20
C PHE A 200 4.21 -5.55 3.94
N VAL A 201 3.71 -4.71 3.03
CA VAL A 201 4.50 -4.20 1.89
C VAL A 201 5.77 -3.50 2.38
N ASP A 202 5.65 -2.66 3.42
CA ASP A 202 6.80 -1.95 3.97
C ASP A 202 7.78 -2.88 4.70
N LYS A 203 7.27 -3.89 5.42
CA LYS A 203 8.10 -4.96 5.97
C LYS A 203 8.89 -5.70 4.89
N ILE A 204 8.30 -6.01 3.74
CA ILE A 204 9.01 -6.66 2.64
C ILE A 204 10.07 -5.72 2.04
N TYR A 205 9.75 -4.43 1.90
CA TYR A 205 10.70 -3.42 1.46
C TYR A 205 11.88 -3.25 2.42
N ASP A 206 11.62 -3.20 3.72
CA ASP A 206 12.65 -3.19 4.75
C ASP A 206 13.56 -4.41 4.68
N GLN A 207 12.97 -5.60 4.59
CA GLN A 207 13.70 -6.85 4.40
C GLN A 207 14.58 -6.83 3.15
N TRP A 208 14.11 -6.22 2.06
CA TRP A 208 14.90 -6.07 0.84
C TRP A 208 16.08 -5.13 1.05
N ILE A 209 15.89 -3.98 1.70
CA ILE A 209 16.97 -3.01 2.00
C ILE A 209 18.05 -3.67 2.86
N VAL A 210 17.65 -4.42 3.88
CA VAL A 210 18.57 -5.14 4.77
C VAL A 210 19.30 -6.25 4.01
N ARG A 211 18.58 -7.04 3.20
CA ARG A 211 19.15 -8.16 2.42
C ARG A 211 20.15 -7.68 1.37
N HIS A 212 19.87 -6.56 0.71
CA HIS A 212 20.69 -5.97 -0.35
C HIS A 212 21.38 -4.70 0.13
N SER A 213 21.97 -4.76 1.33
CA SER A 213 22.64 -3.62 1.95
C SER A 213 23.63 -2.94 0.98
N GLY A 214 23.46 -1.63 0.79
CA GLY A 214 24.24 -0.82 -0.14
C GLY A 214 23.65 -0.68 -1.54
N ALA A 215 22.58 -1.43 -1.88
CA ALA A 215 21.81 -1.16 -3.09
C ALA A 215 21.13 0.22 -2.97
N PRO A 216 21.30 1.13 -3.94
CA PRO A 216 20.65 2.43 -3.89
C PRO A 216 19.18 2.32 -4.32
N TYR A 217 18.38 3.28 -3.87
CA TYR A 217 17.12 3.57 -4.56
C TYR A 217 17.42 3.94 -6.01
N LEU A 218 16.67 3.34 -6.93
CA LEU A 218 16.72 3.70 -8.35
C LEU A 218 15.35 4.19 -8.83
N PRO A 219 15.31 5.15 -9.78
CA PRO A 219 16.46 5.80 -10.42
C PRO A 219 16.82 7.15 -9.81
N GLU A 220 18.06 7.59 -10.05
CA GLU A 220 18.49 8.98 -9.81
C GLU A 220 17.83 9.97 -10.79
N ARG A 221 17.50 9.51 -12.00
CA ARG A 221 16.84 10.31 -13.05
C ARG A 221 16.14 9.43 -14.08
N GLY A 222 15.13 9.99 -14.75
CA GLY A 222 14.42 9.34 -15.87
C GLY A 222 13.19 8.52 -15.47
N ALA A 223 12.80 8.55 -14.20
CA ALA A 223 11.46 8.10 -13.79
C ALA A 223 10.37 9.10 -14.24
N PRO A 224 9.10 8.67 -14.24
CA PRO A 224 7.96 9.57 -14.22
C PRO A 224 8.04 10.62 -13.09
N LEU A 225 7.22 11.67 -13.18
CA LEU A 225 7.24 12.79 -12.24
C LEU A 225 7.15 12.34 -10.78
N PHE A 226 8.02 12.91 -9.93
CA PHE A 226 8.09 12.69 -8.48
C PHE A 226 8.52 11.28 -8.06
N ALA A 227 9.09 10.49 -8.97
CA ALA A 227 9.59 9.15 -8.67
C ALA A 227 11.12 9.03 -8.69
N ASN A 228 11.86 10.10 -9.03
CA ASN A 228 13.32 10.09 -8.97
C ASN A 228 13.81 10.19 -7.51
N ALA A 229 15.01 9.65 -7.25
CA ALA A 229 15.58 9.44 -5.92
C ALA A 229 15.55 10.66 -4.98
N ARG A 230 15.62 11.88 -5.54
CA ARG A 230 15.73 13.15 -4.80
C ARG A 230 14.56 14.10 -5.04
N GLU A 231 13.52 13.63 -5.74
CA GLU A 231 12.28 14.37 -5.86
C GLU A 231 11.43 14.21 -4.59
N PRO A 232 10.57 15.19 -4.27
CA PRO A 232 9.71 15.10 -3.11
C PRO A 232 8.64 14.01 -3.32
N LEU A 233 8.49 13.14 -2.33
CA LEU A 233 7.33 12.27 -2.18
C LEU A 233 6.12 13.14 -1.83
N ARG A 234 5.37 13.57 -2.85
CA ARG A 234 4.16 14.39 -2.65
C ARG A 234 3.02 13.55 -2.09
N PRO A 235 2.15 14.10 -1.23
CA PRO A 235 2.10 15.49 -0.76
C PRO A 235 2.89 15.74 0.54
N TRP A 236 3.65 14.76 1.03
CA TRP A 236 4.01 14.68 2.43
C TRP A 236 4.80 15.88 2.93
N LEU A 237 4.37 16.40 4.09
CA LEU A 237 5.06 17.44 4.85
C LEU A 237 5.41 16.89 6.24
N PRO A 238 6.62 17.13 6.76
CA PRO A 238 7.76 17.77 6.09
C PRO A 238 8.23 16.96 4.87
N LEU A 239 8.79 17.65 3.87
CA LEU A 239 9.21 17.02 2.62
C LEU A 239 10.18 15.86 2.88
N ARG A 240 9.87 14.71 2.28
CA ARG A 240 10.71 13.52 2.24
C ARG A 240 11.01 13.16 0.79
N THR A 241 12.19 12.62 0.53
CA THR A 241 12.56 12.04 -0.77
C THR A 241 12.73 10.53 -0.65
N PRO A 242 12.63 9.77 -1.76
CA PRO A 242 12.89 8.33 -1.73
C PRO A 242 14.23 7.97 -1.07
N THR A 243 15.31 8.70 -1.38
CA THR A 243 16.64 8.46 -0.80
C THR A 243 16.67 8.64 0.72
N GLN A 244 15.87 9.56 1.27
CA GLN A 244 15.83 9.79 2.72
C GLN A 244 15.16 8.63 3.46
N VAL A 245 14.18 7.97 2.83
CA VAL A 245 13.38 6.90 3.45
C VAL A 245 13.74 5.49 2.95
N HIS A 246 14.65 5.38 1.97
CA HIS A 246 15.26 4.12 1.51
C HIS A 246 16.40 3.72 2.45
N ARG A 247 16.04 3.38 3.69
CA ARG A 247 16.93 2.95 4.77
C ARG A 247 16.27 1.87 5.60
N PRO A 248 17.02 1.08 6.38
CA PRO A 248 16.41 0.15 7.33
C PRO A 248 15.38 0.84 8.24
N GLY A 249 14.23 0.21 8.45
CA GLY A 249 13.10 0.73 9.22
C GLY A 249 13.49 1.09 10.65
N VAL A 250 14.45 0.35 11.23
CA VAL A 250 15.01 0.64 12.55
C VAL A 250 15.68 2.02 12.64
N GLU A 251 16.22 2.54 11.53
CA GLU A 251 16.77 3.91 11.47
C GLU A 251 15.69 4.98 11.36
N LEU A 252 14.46 4.57 11.04
CA LEU A 252 13.28 5.41 10.90
C LEU A 252 12.32 5.29 12.10
N GLY A 253 12.63 4.42 13.07
CA GLY A 253 11.80 4.17 14.25
C GLY A 253 10.82 3.00 14.12
N HIS A 254 10.82 2.27 12.99
CA HIS A 254 9.95 1.12 12.78
C HIS A 254 10.68 -0.19 13.08
N ILE A 255 10.03 -1.11 13.80
CA ILE A 255 10.55 -2.43 14.09
C ILE A 255 9.52 -3.46 13.63
N TYR A 256 9.91 -4.32 12.69
CA TYR A 256 9.10 -5.47 12.29
C TYR A 256 9.58 -6.73 13.01
N THR A 257 8.70 -7.32 13.82
CA THR A 257 8.93 -8.60 14.52
C THR A 257 8.50 -9.80 13.70
#